data_AF-A0A9K3DB71-F1
#
_entry.id   AF-A0A9K3DB71-F1
#
_cell.length_a   1.000
_cell.length_b   1.000
_cell.length_c   1.000
_cell.angle_alpha   90.00
_cell.angle_beta   90.00
_cell.angle_gamma   90.00
#
_symmetry.space_group_name_H-M   'P 1'
#
loop_
_entity.id
_entity.type
_entity.pdbx_description
1 polymer ?
#
loop_
_entity_poly.entity_id
_entity_poly.type
_entity_poly.pdbx_seq_one_letter_code
_entity_poly.pdbx_strand_id
1 'polypeptide(L)'
;RVLESQLTEEEGENAKGEAFKYYYDTIMAPFAPYVRKGCEIIRSLSPPVKVIAPSHGPVHDTDLEALLSKYDAWSTGAIEVKRDLILVGYVSAYGFTEMLALSYAEGVRKAMPEADIRCGFPLYIYILV
;
A
#
# COMPACT_ATOMS: atom_id res chain seq x y z
N ARG A 1 15.07 4.51 21.16
CA ARG A 1 14.83 3.74 19.92
C ARG A 1 15.89 2.65 19.86
N VAL A 2 15.54 1.44 19.44
CA VAL A 2 16.49 0.31 19.35
C VAL A 2 17.17 0.36 17.98
N LEU A 3 18.47 0.12 17.92
CA LEU A 3 19.20 -0.02 16.66
C LEU A 3 18.86 -1.37 16.05
N GLU A 4 18.76 -1.43 14.73
CA GLU A 4 18.49 -2.67 14.02
C GLU A 4 19.59 -3.71 14.24
N SER A 5 20.85 -3.27 14.34
CA SER A 5 21.99 -4.11 14.70
C SER A 5 21.89 -4.78 16.09
N GLN A 6 20.98 -4.33 16.94
CA GLN A 6 20.78 -4.81 18.30
C GLN A 6 19.56 -5.72 18.46
N LEU A 7 18.79 -5.93 17.39
CA LEU A 7 17.62 -6.81 17.41
C LEU A 7 18.06 -8.27 17.42
N THR A 8 17.26 -9.12 18.07
CA THR A 8 17.37 -10.56 17.88
C THR A 8 17.01 -10.93 16.44
N GLU A 9 17.40 -12.12 15.98
CA GLU A 9 17.08 -12.59 14.62
C GLU A 9 15.57 -12.56 14.35
N GLU A 10 14.75 -13.04 15.30
CA GLU A 10 13.29 -13.04 15.22
C GLU A 10 12.71 -11.62 15.12
N GLU A 11 13.16 -10.69 15.96
CA GLU A 11 12.72 -9.29 15.92
C GLU A 11 13.15 -8.60 14.62
N GLY A 12 14.38 -8.90 14.15
CA GLY A 12 14.92 -8.38 12.90
C GLY A 12 14.16 -8.89 11.68
N GLU A 13 13.80 -10.17 11.64
CA GLU A 13 13.00 -10.77 10.58
C GLU A 13 11.60 -10.14 10.51
N ASN A 14 10.91 -10.00 11.65
CA ASN A 14 9.60 -9.37 11.68
C ASN A 14 9.68 -7.89 11.27
N ALA A 15 10.64 -7.14 11.82
CA ALA A 15 10.84 -5.72 11.53
C ALA A 15 11.29 -5.43 10.10
N LYS A 16 11.87 -6.40 9.38
CA LYS A 16 12.26 -6.27 7.95
C LYS A 16 11.33 -7.02 6.99
N GLY A 17 10.42 -7.83 7.52
CA GLY A 17 9.54 -8.74 6.80
C GLY A 17 8.10 -8.23 6.79
N GLU A 18 7.20 -8.95 7.45
CA GLU A 18 5.76 -8.72 7.38
C GLU A 18 5.35 -7.37 7.94
N ALA A 19 5.84 -6.95 9.12
CA ALA A 19 5.46 -5.67 9.70
C ALA A 19 5.87 -4.49 8.83
N PHE A 20 7.05 -4.58 8.20
CA PHE A 20 7.56 -3.55 7.29
C PHE A 20 6.77 -3.47 5.98
N LYS A 21 6.46 -4.63 5.39
CA LYS A 21 5.60 -4.71 4.21
C LYS A 21 4.19 -4.21 4.50
N TYR A 22 3.62 -4.57 5.64
CA TYR A 22 2.33 -4.10 6.10
C TYR A 22 2.28 -2.57 6.25
N TYR A 23 3.31 -1.97 6.88
CA TYR A 23 3.45 -0.52 6.97
C TYR A 23 3.49 0.12 5.58
N TYR A 24 4.28 -0.45 4.66
CA TYR A 24 4.35 0.03 3.29
C TYR A 24 2.98 -0.02 2.60
N ASP A 25 2.32 -1.18 2.60
CA ASP A 25 1.05 -1.39 1.90
C ASP A 25 -0.08 -0.51 2.43
N THR A 26 -0.10 -0.29 3.74
CA THR A 26 -1.19 0.43 4.41
C THR A 26 -1.02 1.94 4.32
N ILE A 27 0.23 2.44 4.32
CA ILE A 27 0.51 3.88 4.47
C ILE A 27 1.26 4.45 3.28
N MET A 28 2.32 3.77 2.83
CA MET A 28 3.28 4.35 1.87
C MET A 28 2.90 4.07 0.40
N ALA A 29 2.22 2.96 0.13
CA ALA A 29 1.88 2.51 -1.23
C ALA A 29 1.13 3.56 -2.08
N PRO A 30 0.16 4.34 -1.54
CA PRO A 30 -0.49 5.42 -2.31
C PRO A 30 0.46 6.53 -2.76
N PHE A 31 1.64 6.63 -2.15
CA PHE A 31 2.66 7.64 -2.42
C PHE A 31 3.89 7.08 -3.13
N ALA A 32 3.79 5.91 -3.75
CA ALA A 32 4.91 5.21 -4.40
C ALA A 32 5.81 6.10 -5.30
N PRO A 33 5.31 7.04 -6.13
CA PRO A 33 6.18 7.94 -6.89
C PRO A 33 7.06 8.83 -6.00
N TYR A 34 6.53 9.31 -4.88
CA TYR A 34 7.27 10.13 -3.92
C TYR A 34 8.24 9.30 -3.09
N VAL A 35 7.89 8.05 -2.76
CA VAL A 35 8.79 7.11 -2.10
C VAL A 35 10.05 6.88 -2.93
N ARG A 36 9.88 6.60 -4.22
CA ARG A 36 11.03 6.41 -5.15
C ARG A 36 11.91 7.64 -5.22
N LYS A 37 11.30 8.82 -5.38
CA LYS A 37 12.04 10.09 -5.37
C LYS A 37 12.79 10.29 -4.05
N GLY A 38 12.19 9.93 -2.92
CA GLY A 38 12.85 9.94 -1.61
C GLY A 38 14.06 9.02 -1.55
N CYS A 39 13.95 7.79 -2.08
CA CYS A 39 15.06 6.84 -2.15
C CYS A 39 16.21 7.38 -3.02
N GLU A 40 15.90 7.98 -4.17
CA GLU A 40 16.88 8.64 -5.04
C GLU A 40 17.60 9.79 -4.32
N ILE A 41 16.86 10.65 -3.62
CA ILE A 41 17.43 11.75 -2.83
C ILE A 41 18.40 11.19 -1.78
N ILE A 42 17.98 10.20 -1.00
CA ILE A 42 18.81 9.59 0.04
C ILE A 42 20.12 9.05 -0.55
N ARG A 43 20.06 8.33 -1.67
CA ARG A 43 21.27 7.80 -2.35
C ARG A 43 22.18 8.90 -2.90
N SER A 44 21.64 10.05 -3.26
CA SER A 44 22.40 11.18 -3.82
C SER A 44 23.16 12.01 -2.78
N LEU A 45 22.88 11.83 -1.49
CA LEU A 45 23.49 12.62 -0.43
C LEU A 45 24.99 12.30 -0.28
N SER A 46 25.79 13.36 -0.07
CA SER A 46 27.21 13.26 0.22
C SER A 46 27.53 14.04 1.51
N PRO A 47 28.13 13.40 2.53
CA PRO A 47 28.59 12.01 2.55
C PRO A 47 27.43 10.99 2.53
N PRO A 48 27.69 9.72 2.19
CA PRO A 48 26.66 8.69 2.19
C PRO A 48 25.97 8.59 3.55
N VAL A 49 24.64 8.42 3.51
CA VAL A 49 23.83 8.22 4.72
C VAL A 49 24.26 6.94 5.42
N LYS A 50 24.48 7.03 6.73
CA LYS A 50 24.90 5.90 7.57
C LYS A 50 23.79 5.33 8.44
N VAL A 51 22.75 6.14 8.70
CA VAL A 51 21.65 5.79 9.60
C VAL A 51 20.36 6.42 9.10
N ILE A 52 19.26 5.66 9.13
CA ILE A 52 17.89 6.16 8.91
C ILE A 52 17.09 5.92 10.19
N ALA A 53 16.60 7.01 10.80
CA ALA A 53 15.86 6.97 12.07
C ALA A 53 14.37 7.31 11.85
N PRO A 54 13.53 6.34 11.43
CA PRO A 54 12.12 6.57 11.14
C PRO A 54 11.32 6.95 12.39
N SER A 55 10.08 7.44 12.23
CA SER A 55 9.16 7.74 13.34
C SER A 55 8.50 6.50 13.96
N HIS A 56 8.61 5.32 13.34
CA HIS A 56 8.16 4.04 13.90
C HIS A 56 9.17 2.94 13.59
N GLY A 57 9.18 1.86 14.38
CA GLY A 57 10.12 0.76 14.20
C GLY A 57 11.56 1.07 14.66
N PRO A 58 12.50 0.17 14.34
CA PRO A 58 13.90 0.30 14.69
C PRO A 58 14.59 1.42 13.91
N VAL A 59 15.74 1.85 14.42
CA VAL A 59 16.65 2.72 13.67
C VAL A 59 17.48 1.84 12.75
N HIS A 60 17.43 2.09 11.45
CA HIS A 60 18.19 1.34 10.47
C HIS A 60 19.63 1.87 10.47
N ASP A 61 20.55 1.07 11.00
CA ASP A 61 21.99 1.32 11.03
C ASP A 61 22.79 0.23 10.30
N THR A 62 22.10 -0.76 9.71
CA THR A 62 22.69 -1.83 8.91
C THR A 62 22.00 -1.92 7.54
N ASP A 63 22.78 -2.29 6.52
CA ASP A 63 22.32 -2.60 5.15
C ASP A 63 21.21 -1.68 4.59
N LEU A 64 21.50 -0.37 4.58
CA LEU A 64 20.55 0.64 4.11
C LEU A 64 20.18 0.48 2.63
N GLU A 65 21.06 -0.09 1.81
CA GLU A 65 20.76 -0.30 0.40
C GLU A 65 19.69 -1.38 0.22
N ALA A 66 19.70 -2.45 1.02
CA ALA A 66 18.63 -3.43 1.00
C ALA A 66 17.27 -2.82 1.41
N LEU A 67 17.27 -1.92 2.40
CA LEU A 67 16.07 -1.19 2.82
C LEU A 67 15.50 -0.32 1.67
N LEU A 68 16.36 0.50 1.06
CA LEU A 68 15.97 1.38 -0.04
C LEU A 68 15.53 0.58 -1.28
N SER A 69 16.23 -0.52 -1.58
CA SER A 69 15.87 -1.43 -2.68
C SER A 69 14.51 -2.08 -2.49
N LYS A 70 14.13 -2.45 -1.25
CA LYS A 70 12.78 -2.95 -0.95
C LYS A 70 11.72 -1.89 -1.23
N TYR A 71 11.93 -0.67 -0.74
CA TYR A 71 11.02 0.44 -1.01
C TYR A 71 10.88 0.70 -2.52
N ASP A 72 11.97 0.73 -3.27
CA ASP A 72 11.94 0.91 -4.72
C ASP A 72 11.21 -0.24 -5.44
N ALA A 73 11.49 -1.49 -5.06
CA ALA A 73 10.84 -2.66 -5.64
C ALA A 73 9.32 -2.62 -5.40
N TRP A 74 8.88 -2.31 -4.18
CA TRP A 74 7.45 -2.19 -3.86
C TRP A 74 6.79 -0.95 -4.46
N SER A 75 7.58 0.08 -4.78
CA SER A 75 7.11 1.31 -5.42
C SER A 75 7.19 1.24 -6.95
N THR A 76 7.72 0.16 -7.50
CA THR A 76 7.75 -0.10 -8.94
C THR A 76 6.40 -0.63 -9.38
N GLY A 77 5.83 -0.06 -10.45
CA GLY A 77 4.48 -0.40 -10.88
C GLY A 77 3.39 0.23 -10.00
N ALA A 78 3.68 1.38 -9.38
CA ALA A 78 2.70 2.24 -8.72
C ALA A 78 1.39 2.23 -9.52
N ILE A 79 0.29 1.94 -8.83
CA ILE A 79 -1.04 1.75 -9.40
C ILE A 79 -1.27 2.82 -10.45
N GLU A 80 -1.15 2.44 -11.73
CA GLU A 80 -1.76 3.21 -12.78
C GLU A 80 -3.24 3.13 -12.45
N VAL A 81 -3.77 4.20 -11.85
CA VAL A 81 -5.20 4.41 -11.83
C VAL A 81 -5.55 4.49 -13.30
N LYS A 82 -5.98 3.36 -13.86
CA LYS A 82 -6.55 3.32 -15.20
C LYS A 82 -7.56 4.45 -15.22
N ARG A 83 -7.40 5.37 -16.18
CA ARG A 83 -8.22 6.59 -16.25
C ARG A 83 -9.72 6.28 -16.29
N ASP A 84 -10.08 5.02 -16.59
CA ASP A 84 -11.43 4.51 -16.75
C ASP A 84 -11.83 3.44 -15.70
N LEU A 85 -11.20 3.41 -14.52
CA LEU A 85 -11.65 2.56 -13.39
C LEU A 85 -12.83 3.21 -12.66
N ILE A 86 -13.97 2.52 -12.63
CA ILE A 86 -15.16 2.92 -11.86
C ILE A 86 -15.38 1.89 -10.74
N LEU A 87 -15.22 2.32 -9.49
CA LEU A 87 -15.51 1.52 -8.31
C LEU A 87 -16.90 1.83 -7.77
N VAL A 88 -17.79 0.84 -7.76
CA VAL A 88 -19.11 0.90 -7.14
C VAL A 88 -19.02 0.24 -5.76
N GLY A 89 -18.69 1.04 -4.75
CA GLY A 89 -18.66 0.61 -3.35
C GLY A 89 -20.05 0.69 -2.72
N TYR A 90 -20.50 -0.38 -2.08
CA TYR A 90 -21.79 -0.42 -1.37
C TYR A 90 -21.72 -1.32 -0.13
N VAL A 91 -22.66 -1.13 0.79
CA VAL A 91 -22.94 -2.02 1.92
C VAL A 91 -24.43 -2.33 1.89
N SER A 92 -24.80 -3.59 2.10
CA SER A 92 -26.19 -4.05 1.99
C SER A 92 -26.54 -4.98 3.15
N ALA A 93 -27.53 -4.59 3.95
CA ALA A 93 -28.00 -5.43 5.06
C ALA A 93 -28.94 -6.56 4.60
N TYR A 94 -29.80 -6.27 3.61
CA TYR A 94 -30.87 -7.17 3.15
C TYR A 94 -30.90 -7.36 1.62
N GLY A 95 -29.82 -7.01 0.91
CA GLY A 95 -29.73 -7.17 -0.54
C GLY A 95 -30.23 -5.99 -1.38
N PHE A 96 -31.07 -5.08 -0.85
CA PHE A 96 -31.63 -3.99 -1.67
C PHE A 96 -30.57 -3.00 -2.20
N THR A 97 -29.59 -2.61 -1.38
CA THR A 97 -28.51 -1.72 -1.82
C THR A 97 -27.57 -2.43 -2.82
N GLU A 98 -27.38 -3.74 -2.65
CA GLU A 98 -26.66 -4.58 -3.62
C GLU A 98 -27.37 -4.61 -4.96
N MET A 99 -28.69 -4.84 -4.97
CA MET A 99 -29.49 -4.82 -6.20
C MET A 99 -29.37 -3.48 -6.93
N LEU A 100 -29.43 -2.36 -6.19
CA LEU A 100 -29.23 -1.03 -6.75
C LEU A 100 -27.81 -0.85 -7.33
N ALA A 101 -26.79 -1.25 -6.58
CA ALA A 101 -25.39 -1.14 -7.00
C ALA A 101 -25.10 -1.96 -8.27
N LEU A 102 -25.62 -3.19 -8.35
CA LEU A 102 -25.49 -4.06 -9.52
C LEU A 102 -26.24 -3.49 -10.73
N SER A 103 -27.45 -2.96 -10.53
CA SER A 103 -28.22 -2.31 -11.59
C SER A 103 -27.52 -1.06 -12.12
N TYR A 104 -26.96 -0.24 -11.23
CA TYR A 104 -26.13 0.91 -11.61
C TYR A 104 -24.90 0.48 -12.40
N ALA A 105 -24.13 -0.49 -11.90
CA ALA A 105 -22.93 -1.00 -12.57
C ALA A 105 -23.24 -1.55 -13.97
N GLU A 106 -24.39 -2.22 -14.14
CA GLU A 106 -24.87 -2.68 -15.45
C GLU A 106 -25.19 -1.52 -16.40
N GLY A 107 -25.83 -0.45 -15.89
CA GLY A 107 -26.05 0.77 -16.65
C GLY A 107 -24.74 1.41 -17.13
N VAL A 108 -23.74 1.49 -16.25
CA VAL A 108 -22.41 2.01 -16.60
C VAL A 108 -21.72 1.13 -17.64
N ARG A 109 -21.78 -0.20 -17.53
CA ARG A 109 -21.20 -1.13 -18.53
C ARG A 109 -21.75 -0.90 -19.93
N LYS A 110 -23.06 -0.61 -20.04
CA LYS A 110 -23.70 -0.30 -21.32
C LYS A 110 -23.29 1.05 -21.87
N ALA A 111 -23.17 2.06 -21.02
CA ALA A 111 -22.82 3.42 -21.42
C ALA A 111 -21.31 3.60 -21.70
N MET A 112 -20.46 2.82 -21.03
CA MET A 112 -19.00 2.90 -21.10
C MET A 112 -18.39 1.49 -21.24
N PRO A 113 -18.47 0.86 -22.43
CA PRO A 113 -18.00 -0.53 -22.63
C PRO A 113 -16.51 -0.77 -22.33
N GLU A 114 -15.69 0.27 -22.47
CA GLU A 114 -14.23 0.20 -22.25
C GLU A 114 -13.81 0.44 -20.79
N ALA A 115 -14.75 0.84 -19.90
CA ALA A 115 -14.44 1.12 -18.51
C ALA A 115 -14.25 -0.18 -17.69
N ASP A 116 -13.23 -0.21 -16.82
CA ASP A 116 -13.04 -1.27 -15.83
C ASP A 116 -14.00 -1.00 -14.67
N ILE A 117 -15.11 -1.74 -14.61
CA ILE A 117 -16.18 -1.52 -13.62
C ILE A 117 -16.13 -2.63 -12.57
N ARG A 118 -15.74 -2.26 -11.35
CA ARG A 118 -15.66 -3.15 -10.19
C ARG A 118 -16.78 -2.82 -9.23
N CYS A 119 -17.60 -3.83 -8.91
CA CYS A 119 -18.73 -3.70 -8.00
C CYS A 119 -18.46 -4.54 -6.76
N GLY A 120 -18.49 -3.91 -5.59
CA GLY A 120 -18.31 -4.57 -4.30
C GLY A 120 -17.16 -4.00 -3.47
N PHE A 121 -17.23 -4.30 -2.18
CA PHE A 121 -16.13 -4.26 -1.23
C PHE A 121 -16.10 -5.63 -0.55
N PRO A 122 -14.94 -6.26 -0.30
CA PRO A 122 -14.86 -7.50 0.47
C PRO A 122 -15.09 -7.23 1.97
N LEU A 123 -16.21 -6.62 2.32
CA LEU A 123 -16.65 -6.42 3.70
C LEU A 123 -18.11 -6.89 3.78
N TYR A 124 -18.27 -8.20 3.95
CA TYR A 124 -19.50 -8.74 4.54
C TYR A 124 -19.57 -8.23 5.98
N ILE A 125 -20.16 -7.05 6.17
CA ILE A 125 -20.59 -6.62 7.50
C ILE A 125 -21.84 -7.43 7.78
N TYR A 126 -21.69 -8.58 8.45
CA TYR A 126 -22.81 -9.22 9.14
C TYR A 126 -23.22 -8.28 10.27
N ILE A 127 -24.15 -7.36 9.98
CA ILE A 127 -24.86 -6.63 11.03
C ILE A 127 -25.80 -7.65 11.67
N LEU A 128 -25.29 -8.39 12.66
CA LEU A 128 -26.12 -9.03 13.66
C LEU A 128 -26.72 -7.90 14.49
N VAL A 129 -27.95 -7.52 14.17
CA VAL A 129 -28.83 -6.83 15.13
C VAL A 129 -29.33 -7.84 16.14
#